data_AF-A0A8T6LWW2-F1
#
_entry.id   AF-A0A8T6LWW2-F1
#
_cell.length_a   1.000
_cell.length_b   1.000
_cell.length_c   1.000
_cell.angle_alpha   90.00
_cell.angle_beta   90.00
_cell.angle_gamma   90.00
#
_symmetry.space_group_name_H-M   'P 1'
#
loop_
_entity.id
_entity.type
_entity.pdbx_description
1 polymer ?
#
loop_
_entity_poly.entity_id
_entity_poly.type
_entity_poly.pdbx_seq_one_letter_code
_entity_poly.pdbx_strand_id
1 'polypeptide(L)'
;MVGTPLDVLPYVRGIQMVLSGYEGYTKGKRRDADLAIREEIKRCGTRARNHLMNIHDSCFREKKFDVSKAAKACCNTIDLLIEDVDKSPTGMTHAFFSGQRSASTSVLKKLIKHDHDVIEMMTKAVNISNSVEHAYSSDKTIDEIKSLIRQCEQMITSSRGYFSARSTVLNGLRQKKKV
;
A
#
# COMPACT_ATOMS: atom_id res chain seq x y z
N MET A 1 7.89 10.39 -18.79
CA MET A 1 6.96 9.69 -17.89
C MET A 1 6.09 8.80 -18.76
N VAL A 2 6.47 7.54 -18.91
CA VAL A 2 5.64 6.54 -19.61
C VAL A 2 5.51 5.39 -18.63
N GLY A 3 4.37 5.32 -17.95
CA GLY A 3 4.03 4.12 -17.20
C GLY A 3 4.02 2.96 -18.19
N THR A 4 4.78 1.92 -17.93
CA THR A 4 4.79 0.77 -18.85
C THR A 4 3.37 0.18 -18.88
N PRO A 5 2.91 -0.40 -20.01
CA PRO A 5 1.59 -1.02 -20.10
C PRO A 5 1.33 -2.07 -19.00
N LEU A 6 2.42 -2.66 -18.47
CA LEU A 6 2.43 -3.62 -17.38
C LEU A 6 2.14 -3.01 -16.00
N ASP A 7 2.29 -1.70 -15.82
CA ASP A 7 1.98 -1.00 -14.56
C ASP A 7 0.55 -0.45 -14.53
N VAL A 8 -0.05 -0.22 -15.70
CA VAL A 8 -1.45 0.24 -15.83
C VAL A 8 -2.44 -0.89 -15.56
N LEU A 9 -2.15 -2.11 -16.03
CA LEU A 9 -3.06 -3.26 -15.89
C LEU A 9 -3.33 -3.68 -14.42
N PRO A 10 -2.32 -3.75 -13.53
CA PRO A 10 -2.56 -4.08 -12.12
C PRO A 10 -3.27 -2.95 -11.37
N TYR A 11 -3.01 -1.69 -11.71
CA TYR A 11 -3.69 -0.53 -11.15
C TYR A 11 -5.18 -0.52 -11.49
N VAL A 12 -5.53 -0.77 -12.76
CA VAL A 12 -6.92 -0.95 -13.20
C VAL A 12 -7.57 -2.12 -12.45
N ARG A 13 -6.83 -3.22 -12.22
CA ARG A 13 -7.31 -4.39 -11.47
C ARG A 13 -7.58 -4.08 -9.99
N GLY A 14 -6.71 -3.32 -9.31
CA GLY A 14 -6.90 -2.89 -7.93
C GLY A 14 -8.10 -1.96 -7.76
N ILE A 15 -8.26 -1.00 -8.67
CA ILE A 15 -9.45 -0.12 -8.71
C ILE A 15 -10.72 -0.92 -8.97
N GLN A 16 -10.68 -1.85 -9.92
CA GLN A 16 -11.82 -2.69 -10.25
C GLN A 16 -12.20 -3.62 -9.09
N MET A 17 -11.24 -4.09 -8.29
CA MET A 17 -11.52 -4.81 -7.03
C MET A 17 -12.19 -3.92 -5.98
N VAL A 18 -11.70 -2.69 -5.79
CA VAL A 18 -12.29 -1.72 -4.86
C VAL A 18 -13.73 -1.37 -5.24
N LEU A 19 -14.02 -1.22 -6.54
CA LEU A 19 -15.37 -0.91 -7.02
C LEU A 19 -16.30 -2.14 -6.99
N SER A 20 -15.88 -3.26 -7.58
CA SER A 20 -16.71 -4.48 -7.69
C SER A 20 -16.96 -5.18 -6.34
N GLY A 21 -16.00 -5.11 -5.42
CA GLY A 21 -16.11 -5.70 -4.09
C GLY A 21 -17.17 -5.04 -3.18
N TYR A 22 -17.52 -3.78 -3.47
CA TYR A 22 -18.53 -3.02 -2.74
C TYR A 22 -19.87 -2.86 -3.47
N GLU A 23 -19.92 -3.06 -4.79
CA GLU A 23 -21.18 -3.17 -5.54
C GLU A 23 -22.04 -4.35 -5.04
N GLY A 24 -21.39 -5.40 -4.56
CA GLY A 24 -22.03 -6.45 -3.78
C GLY A 24 -22.34 -6.00 -2.36
N TYR A 25 -23.51 -5.41 -2.10
CA TYR A 25 -23.96 -5.04 -0.76
C TYR A 25 -24.17 -6.23 0.22
N THR A 26 -23.59 -7.41 -0.03
CA THR A 26 -23.62 -8.59 0.83
C THR A 26 -22.33 -8.73 1.66
N LYS A 27 -22.46 -9.15 2.93
CA LYS A 27 -21.37 -9.23 3.91
C LYS A 27 -20.16 -10.07 3.44
N GLY A 28 -20.39 -11.15 2.70
CA GLY A 28 -19.33 -12.01 2.16
C GLY A 28 -18.43 -11.29 1.16
N LYS A 29 -19.03 -10.65 0.14
CA LYS A 29 -18.31 -9.94 -0.92
C LYS A 29 -17.42 -8.81 -0.39
N ARG A 30 -17.87 -8.12 0.65
CA ARG A 30 -17.09 -7.06 1.30
C ARG A 30 -15.84 -7.58 2.03
N ARG A 31 -15.89 -8.80 2.58
CA ARG A 31 -14.74 -9.38 3.32
C ARG A 31 -13.68 -9.81 2.32
N ASP A 32 -14.12 -10.41 1.22
CA ASP A 32 -13.25 -10.83 0.13
C ASP A 32 -12.61 -9.62 -0.55
N ALA A 33 -13.36 -8.51 -0.68
CA ALA A 33 -12.84 -7.23 -1.16
C ALA A 33 -11.77 -6.63 -0.23
N ASP A 34 -12.02 -6.60 1.09
CA ASP A 34 -11.04 -6.15 2.08
C ASP A 34 -9.74 -6.97 2.01
N LEU A 35 -9.87 -8.30 1.91
CA LEU A 35 -8.72 -9.18 1.75
C LEU A 35 -7.97 -8.89 0.45
N ALA A 36 -8.68 -8.76 -0.67
CA ALA A 36 -8.08 -8.50 -1.96
C ALA A 36 -7.31 -7.17 -2.01
N ILE A 37 -7.83 -6.12 -1.37
CA ILE A 37 -7.15 -4.83 -1.23
C ILE A 37 -5.85 -4.97 -0.47
N ARG A 38 -5.85 -5.71 0.65
CA ARG A 38 -4.65 -5.92 1.45
C ARG A 38 -3.61 -6.74 0.70
N GLU A 39 -4.03 -7.79 0.01
CA GLU A 39 -3.13 -8.56 -0.86
C GLU A 39 -2.54 -7.68 -1.96
N GLU A 40 -3.31 -6.77 -2.54
CA GLU A 40 -2.81 -5.83 -3.54
C GLU A 40 -1.79 -4.84 -2.95
N ILE A 41 -2.02 -4.32 -1.74
CA ILE A 41 -1.05 -3.47 -1.04
C ILE A 41 0.24 -4.25 -0.75
N LYS A 42 0.14 -5.49 -0.24
CA LYS A 42 1.30 -6.36 0.02
C LYS A 42 2.06 -6.68 -1.27
N ARG A 43 1.35 -6.94 -2.37
CA ARG A 43 1.93 -7.18 -3.69
C ARG A 43 2.70 -5.97 -4.19
N CYS A 44 2.11 -4.77 -4.12
CA CYS A 44 2.77 -3.52 -4.48
C CYS A 44 4.00 -3.23 -3.60
N GLY A 45 3.88 -3.42 -2.28
CA GLY A 45 5.01 -3.30 -1.35
C GLY A 45 6.15 -4.25 -1.71
N THR A 46 5.84 -5.53 -1.94
CA THR A 46 6.84 -6.53 -2.33
C THR A 46 7.54 -6.17 -3.64
N ARG A 47 6.81 -5.66 -4.64
CA ARG A 47 7.41 -5.17 -5.89
C ARG A 47 8.38 -4.02 -5.64
N ALA A 48 7.96 -2.99 -4.91
CA ALA A 48 8.82 -1.85 -4.60
C ALA A 48 10.08 -2.27 -3.83
N ARG A 49 9.91 -3.19 -2.86
CA ARG A 49 11.01 -3.77 -2.10
C ARG A 49 12.01 -4.50 -2.99
N ASN A 50 11.55 -5.28 -3.95
CA ASN A 50 12.44 -6.02 -4.86
C ASN A 50 13.30 -5.07 -5.69
N HIS A 51 12.72 -4.00 -6.24
CA HIS A 51 13.49 -3.00 -6.98
C HIS A 51 14.57 -2.33 -6.11
N LEU A 52 14.22 -1.98 -4.86
CA LEU A 52 15.18 -1.39 -3.92
C LEU A 52 16.26 -2.38 -3.46
N MET A 53 15.92 -3.67 -3.31
CA MET A 53 16.86 -4.71 -2.92
C MET A 53 17.91 -4.96 -4.02
N ASN A 54 17.49 -4.97 -5.29
CA ASN A 54 18.42 -5.07 -6.42
C ASN A 54 19.46 -3.94 -6.40
N ILE A 55 19.02 -2.72 -6.06
CA ILE A 55 19.90 -1.55 -5.92
C ILE A 55 20.78 -1.64 -4.68
N HIS A 56 20.23 -2.08 -3.55
CA HIS A 56 21.03 -2.35 -2.36
C HIS A 56 22.20 -3.29 -2.68
N ASP A 57 21.93 -4.43 -3.31
CA ASP A 57 22.92 -5.47 -3.59
C ASP A 57 23.96 -5.01 -4.60
N SER A 58 23.53 -4.30 -5.65
CA SER A 58 24.43 -3.74 -6.66
C SER A 58 25.35 -2.66 -6.07
N CYS A 59 24.78 -1.71 -5.34
CA CYS A 59 25.56 -0.67 -4.65
C CYS A 59 26.51 -1.25 -3.60
N PHE A 60 26.10 -2.31 -2.89
CA PHE A 60 26.94 -2.96 -1.89
C PHE A 60 28.17 -3.61 -2.53
N ARG A 61 28.00 -4.32 -3.66
CA ARG A 61 29.11 -4.90 -4.42
C ARG A 61 30.08 -3.83 -4.94
N GLU A 62 29.55 -2.70 -5.40
CA GLU A 62 30.34 -1.57 -5.89
C GLU A 62 30.91 -0.66 -4.78
N LYS A 63 30.74 -1.03 -3.51
CA LYS A 63 31.19 -0.26 -2.34
C LYS A 63 30.56 1.15 -2.23
N LYS A 64 29.43 1.38 -2.89
CA LYS A 64 28.59 2.58 -2.78
C LYS A 64 27.69 2.49 -1.54
N PHE A 65 28.30 2.45 -0.36
CA PHE A 65 27.60 2.13 0.90
C PHE A 65 26.50 3.12 1.28
N ASP A 66 26.63 4.40 0.92
CA ASP A 66 25.62 5.40 1.26
C ASP A 66 24.27 5.14 0.61
N VAL A 67 24.28 4.75 -0.67
CA VAL A 67 23.06 4.40 -1.42
C VAL A 67 22.52 3.05 -0.93
N SER A 68 23.41 2.09 -0.71
CA SER A 68 23.05 0.76 -0.20
C SER A 68 22.31 0.86 1.15
N LYS A 69 22.85 1.63 2.10
CA LYS A 69 22.21 1.87 3.41
C LYS A 69 20.84 2.55 3.26
N ALA A 70 20.72 3.55 2.39
CA ALA A 70 19.45 4.24 2.14
C ALA A 70 18.40 3.29 1.54
N ALA A 71 18.77 2.47 0.55
CA ALA A 71 17.90 1.48 -0.05
C ALA A 71 17.44 0.44 0.99
N LYS A 72 18.36 -0.04 1.84
CA LYS A 72 18.04 -0.99 2.91
C LYS A 72 17.07 -0.42 3.95
N ALA A 73 17.26 0.84 4.35
CA ALA A 73 16.35 1.53 5.26
C ALA A 73 14.94 1.61 4.66
N CYS A 74 14.82 1.98 3.38
CA CYS A 74 13.54 2.00 2.68
C CYS A 74 12.89 0.61 2.61
N CYS A 75 13.65 -0.45 2.32
CA CYS A 75 13.15 -1.83 2.37
C CYS A 75 12.57 -2.20 3.75
N ASN A 76 13.25 -1.83 4.84
CA ASN A 76 12.74 -2.09 6.19
C ASN A 76 11.42 -1.34 6.45
N THR A 77 11.29 -0.10 5.96
CA THR A 77 10.05 0.68 6.03
C THR A 77 8.91 0.03 5.24
N ILE A 78 9.21 -0.58 4.10
CA ILE A 78 8.23 -1.37 3.34
C ILE A 78 7.81 -2.63 4.10
N ASP A 79 8.78 -3.34 4.71
CA ASP A 79 8.50 -4.55 5.51
C ASP A 79 7.56 -4.23 6.67
N LEU A 80 7.76 -3.09 7.36
CA LEU A 80 6.85 -2.60 8.40
C LEU A 80 5.42 -2.32 7.88
N LEU A 81 5.29 -1.73 6.69
CA LEU A 81 3.97 -1.52 6.08
C LEU A 81 3.28 -2.86 5.78
N ILE A 82 4.00 -3.81 5.19
CA ILE A 82 3.46 -5.13 4.85
C ILE A 82 2.98 -5.85 6.11
N GLU A 83 3.77 -5.80 7.18
CA GLU A 83 3.42 -6.39 8.47
C GLU A 83 2.17 -5.75 9.08
N ASP A 84 2.06 -4.43 9.05
CA ASP A 84 0.87 -3.72 9.54
C ASP A 84 -0.39 -4.06 8.75
N VAL A 85 -0.27 -4.21 7.42
CA VAL A 85 -1.37 -4.60 6.53
C VAL A 85 -1.82 -6.03 6.82
N ASP A 86 -0.87 -6.94 7.04
CA ASP A 86 -1.13 -8.34 7.33
C ASP A 86 -1.82 -8.52 8.70
N LYS A 87 -1.36 -7.77 9.72
CA LYS A 87 -1.90 -7.81 11.08
C LYS A 87 -3.16 -6.96 11.28
N SER A 88 -3.56 -6.18 10.28
CA SER A 88 -4.71 -5.28 10.39
C SER A 88 -6.00 -6.08 10.67
N PRO A 89 -6.90 -5.61 11.54
CA PRO A 89 -8.18 -6.29 11.76
C PRO A 89 -9.09 -6.14 10.55
N THR A 90 -9.78 -7.22 10.15
CA THR A 90 -10.91 -7.09 9.22
C THR A 90 -12.09 -6.49 9.98
N GLY A 91 -12.54 -5.30 9.58
CA GLY A 91 -13.58 -4.53 10.28
C GLY A 91 -14.99 -5.16 10.26
N MET A 92 -15.11 -6.42 9.86
CA MET A 92 -16.37 -7.10 9.59
C MET A 92 -16.51 -8.46 10.30
N THR A 93 -15.61 -8.76 11.22
CA THR A 93 -15.72 -9.92 12.10
C THR A 93 -16.65 -9.60 13.27
N HIS A 94 -17.92 -9.94 13.09
CA HIS A 94 -18.92 -9.90 14.15
C HIS A 94 -19.56 -11.28 14.25
N ALA A 95 -19.52 -11.88 15.45
CA ALA A 95 -20.36 -13.01 15.81
C ALA A 95 -21.83 -12.62 15.61
N PHE A 96 -22.68 -13.55 15.18
CA PHE A 96 -24.10 -13.33 14.87
C PHE A 96 -24.89 -12.61 15.99
N PHE A 97 -24.40 -12.64 17.24
CA PHE A 97 -25.01 -12.02 18.41
C PHE A 97 -24.39 -10.68 18.86
N SER A 98 -23.45 -10.07 18.12
CA SER A 98 -22.68 -8.93 18.64
C SER A 98 -23.43 -7.59 18.71
N GLY A 99 -24.68 -7.49 18.21
CA GLY A 99 -25.48 -6.27 18.26
C GLY A 99 -24.85 -5.05 17.57
N GLN A 100 -23.79 -5.23 16.77
CA GLN A 100 -23.14 -4.16 16.01
C GLN A 100 -23.87 -3.91 14.70
N ARG A 101 -24.04 -2.63 14.34
CA ARG A 101 -24.74 -2.23 13.13
C ARG A 101 -23.90 -2.57 11.89
N SER A 102 -24.56 -3.06 10.84
CA SER A 102 -23.96 -3.11 9.50
C SER A 102 -23.48 -1.71 9.10
N ALA A 103 -22.30 -1.62 8.47
CA ALA A 103 -21.76 -0.36 7.99
C ALA A 103 -22.75 0.38 7.07
N SER A 104 -22.97 1.67 7.32
CA SER A 104 -23.81 2.51 6.45
C SER A 104 -23.16 2.72 5.09
N THR A 105 -23.97 3.02 4.08
CA THR A 105 -23.49 3.36 2.72
C THR A 105 -22.50 4.52 2.71
N SER A 106 -22.68 5.51 3.57
CA SER A 106 -21.76 6.65 3.73
C SER A 106 -20.40 6.24 4.29
N VAL A 107 -20.35 5.31 5.26
CA VAL A 107 -19.09 4.80 5.80
C VAL A 107 -18.39 3.89 4.80
N LEU A 108 -19.14 3.06 4.06
CA LEU A 108 -18.59 2.23 2.99
C LEU A 108 -17.93 3.09 1.90
N LYS A 109 -18.57 4.18 1.45
CA LYS A 109 -17.95 5.12 0.49
C LYS A 109 -16.64 5.73 1.00
N LYS A 110 -16.56 6.05 2.29
CA LYS A 110 -15.31 6.54 2.90
C LYS A 110 -14.22 5.46 2.90
N LEU A 111 -14.58 4.23 3.20
CA LEU A 111 -13.65 3.09 3.22
C LEU A 111 -13.12 2.78 1.80
N ILE A 112 -14.01 2.77 0.81
CA ILE A 112 -13.67 2.63 -0.61
C ILE A 112 -12.68 3.71 -1.06
N LYS A 113 -12.99 4.97 -0.77
CA LYS A 113 -12.13 6.10 -1.14
C LYS A 113 -10.76 5.98 -0.46
N HIS A 114 -10.76 5.67 0.82
CA HIS A 114 -9.54 5.51 1.59
C HIS A 114 -8.65 4.39 1.04
N ASP A 115 -9.24 3.22 0.77
CA ASP A 115 -8.54 2.06 0.24
C ASP A 115 -8.03 2.32 -1.20
N HIS A 116 -8.79 3.06 -2.02
CA HIS A 116 -8.36 3.57 -3.33
C HIS A 116 -7.13 4.47 -3.22
N ASP A 117 -7.18 5.48 -2.35
CA ASP A 117 -6.09 6.46 -2.20
C ASP A 117 -4.79 5.75 -1.76
N VAL A 118 -4.88 4.75 -0.88
CA VAL A 118 -3.72 3.92 -0.48
C VAL A 118 -3.15 3.15 -1.67
N ILE A 119 -3.99 2.50 -2.49
CA ILE A 119 -3.53 1.75 -3.68
C ILE A 119 -2.85 2.70 -4.70
N GLU A 120 -3.39 3.89 -4.89
CA GLU A 120 -2.80 4.90 -5.76
C GLU A 120 -1.41 5.32 -5.28
N MET A 121 -1.26 5.60 -3.98
CA MET A 121 0.03 5.94 -3.38
C MET A 121 1.04 4.79 -3.49
N MET A 122 0.60 3.55 -3.25
CA MET A 122 1.44 2.36 -3.41
C MET A 122 1.92 2.17 -4.86
N THR A 123 1.05 2.45 -5.82
CA THR A 123 1.41 2.40 -7.26
C THR A 123 2.47 3.45 -7.58
N LYS A 124 2.32 4.68 -7.04
CA LYS A 124 3.35 5.73 -7.16
C LYS A 124 4.67 5.28 -6.53
N ALA A 125 4.65 4.64 -5.36
CA ALA A 125 5.85 4.13 -4.70
C ALA A 125 6.59 3.09 -5.57
N VAL A 126 5.86 2.17 -6.21
CA VAL A 126 6.43 1.19 -7.16
C VAL A 126 7.08 1.91 -8.34
N ASN A 127 6.40 2.88 -8.94
CA ASN A 127 6.96 3.65 -10.07
C ASN A 127 8.23 4.42 -9.68
N ILE A 128 8.28 4.98 -8.47
CA ILE A 128 9.49 5.63 -7.95
C ILE A 128 10.59 4.59 -7.74
N SER A 129 10.30 3.42 -7.17
CA SER A 129 11.30 2.36 -6.96
C SER A 129 11.92 1.85 -8.27
N ASN A 130 11.11 1.73 -9.33
CA ASN A 130 11.61 1.43 -10.68
C ASN A 130 12.46 2.59 -11.23
N SER A 131 12.06 3.83 -10.97
CA SER A 131 12.85 5.01 -11.34
C SER A 131 14.21 5.07 -10.63
N VAL A 132 14.33 4.53 -9.40
CA VAL A 132 15.62 4.35 -8.71
C VAL A 132 16.51 3.37 -9.48
N GLU A 133 15.96 2.24 -9.92
CA GLU A 133 16.72 1.27 -10.73
C GLU A 133 17.19 1.85 -12.06
N HIS A 134 16.31 2.57 -12.74
CA HIS A 134 16.65 3.25 -13.98
C HIS A 134 17.72 4.32 -13.75
N ALA A 135 17.62 5.12 -12.67
CA ALA A 135 18.61 6.13 -12.33
C ALA A 135 19.98 5.51 -12.06
N TYR A 136 20.03 4.41 -11.33
CA TYR A 136 21.26 3.65 -11.11
C TYR A 136 21.86 3.12 -12.41
N SER A 137 21.03 2.52 -13.28
CA SER A 137 21.48 1.95 -14.55
C SER A 137 21.92 3.00 -15.58
N SER A 138 21.48 4.25 -15.41
CA SER A 138 21.85 5.37 -16.28
C SER A 138 23.05 6.17 -15.73
N ASP A 139 23.77 5.61 -14.76
CA ASP A 139 24.92 6.24 -14.09
C ASP A 139 24.63 7.66 -13.57
N LYS A 140 23.39 7.88 -13.08
CA LYS A 140 23.04 9.14 -12.43
C LYS A 140 23.85 9.37 -11.15
N THR A 141 23.86 10.62 -10.70
CA THR A 141 24.59 10.98 -9.49
C THR A 141 24.04 10.25 -8.26
N ILE A 142 24.92 9.95 -7.31
CA ILE A 142 24.56 9.31 -6.04
C ILE A 142 23.45 10.08 -5.31
N ASP A 143 23.49 11.41 -5.35
CA ASP A 143 22.50 12.25 -4.67
C ASP A 143 21.12 12.20 -5.33
N GLU A 144 21.04 12.11 -6.66
CA GLU A 144 19.77 11.89 -7.36
C GLU A 144 19.15 10.54 -6.99
N ILE A 145 19.96 9.48 -6.94
CA ILE A 145 19.51 8.14 -6.57
C ILE A 145 19.00 8.14 -5.12
N LYS A 146 19.73 8.76 -4.19
CA LYS A 146 19.30 8.91 -2.79
C LYS A 146 18.02 9.74 -2.66
N SER A 147 17.87 10.79 -3.46
CA SER A 147 16.65 11.60 -3.48
C SER A 147 15.44 10.76 -3.89
N LEU A 148 15.56 9.94 -4.93
CA LEU A 148 14.49 9.03 -5.37
C LEU A 148 14.16 7.97 -4.31
N ILE A 149 15.17 7.40 -3.65
CA ILE A 149 14.95 6.45 -2.54
C ILE A 149 14.16 7.11 -1.41
N ARG A 150 14.51 8.34 -1.03
CA ARG A 150 13.78 9.11 0.01
C ARG A 150 12.36 9.44 -0.40
N GLN A 151 12.12 9.76 -1.67
CA GLN A 151 10.77 9.97 -2.20
C GLN A 151 9.94 8.68 -2.14
N CYS A 152 10.55 7.53 -2.45
CA CYS A 152 9.89 6.24 -2.31
C CYS A 152 9.53 5.98 -0.84
N GLU A 153 10.48 6.18 0.08
CA GLU A 153 10.26 6.01 1.52
C GLU A 153 9.15 6.94 2.06
N GLN A 154 9.13 8.20 1.62
CA GLN A 154 8.06 9.15 1.97
C GLN A 154 6.70 8.67 1.48
N MET A 155 6.62 8.11 0.28
CA MET A 155 5.38 7.56 -0.26
C MET A 155 4.91 6.33 0.53
N ILE A 156 5.82 5.43 0.90
CA ILE A 156 5.53 4.25 1.71
C ILE A 156 5.05 4.64 3.12
N THR A 157 5.75 5.55 3.79
CA THR A 157 5.35 6.05 5.12
C THR A 157 4.01 6.76 5.09
N SER A 158 3.75 7.56 4.05
CA SER A 158 2.46 8.23 3.86
C SER A 158 1.35 7.20 3.60
N SER A 159 1.60 6.18 2.78
CA SER A 159 0.66 5.08 2.50
C SER A 159 0.33 4.30 3.78
N ARG A 160 1.34 4.02 4.61
CA ARG A 160 1.18 3.38 5.92
C ARG A 160 0.34 4.23 6.88
N GLY A 161 0.63 5.53 6.95
CA GLY A 161 -0.13 6.48 7.76
C GLY A 161 -1.60 6.52 7.35
N TYR A 162 -1.87 6.66 6.04
CA TYR A 162 -3.23 6.58 5.50
C TYR A 162 -3.85 5.23 5.84
N PHE A 163 -3.24 4.11 5.45
CA PHE A 163 -3.77 2.76 5.74
C PHE A 163 -4.15 2.56 7.21
N SER A 164 -3.34 3.07 8.16
CA SER A 164 -3.64 2.98 9.59
C SER A 164 -4.89 3.76 10.02
N ALA A 165 -5.20 4.89 9.38
CA ALA A 165 -6.37 5.72 9.65
C ALA A 165 -7.70 5.00 9.34
N ARG A 166 -7.64 3.95 8.52
CA ARG A 166 -8.73 2.99 8.32
C ARG A 166 -9.29 2.45 9.63
N SER A 167 -8.43 2.20 10.62
CA SER A 167 -8.83 1.70 11.94
C SER A 167 -9.81 2.66 12.64
N THR A 168 -9.67 3.97 12.42
CA THR A 168 -10.60 4.98 12.95
C THR A 168 -11.97 4.88 12.29
N VAL A 169 -12.01 4.70 10.97
CA VAL A 169 -13.26 4.49 10.21
C VAL A 169 -13.95 3.20 10.67
N LEU A 170 -13.18 2.13 10.90
CA LEU A 170 -13.69 0.85 11.39
C LEU A 170 -14.12 0.91 12.86
N ASN A 171 -13.41 1.62 13.73
CA ASN A 171 -13.78 1.79 15.13
C ASN A 171 -15.07 2.63 15.30
N GLY A 172 -15.31 3.59 14.40
CA GLY A 172 -16.59 4.31 14.34
C GLY A 172 -17.79 3.39 14.08
N LEU A 173 -17.59 2.22 13.45
CA LEU A 173 -18.63 1.20 13.29
C LEU A 173 -18.93 0.43 14.59
N ARG A 174 -17.98 0.43 15.55
CA ARG A 174 -18.11 -0.36 16.78
C ARG A 174 -18.91 0.32 17.88
N GLN A 175 -19.05 1.65 17.85
CA GLN A 175 -19.74 2.39 18.90
C GLN A 175 -21.26 2.34 18.75
N LYS A 176 -21.96 1.73 19.73
CA LYS A 176 -23.40 1.90 19.93
C LYS A 176 -23.65 3.39 20.22
N LYS A 177 -24.61 4.02 19.51
CA LYS A 177 -25.17 5.29 19.95
C LYS A 177 -25.75 5.03 21.35
N LYS A 178 -25.25 5.72 22.38
CA LYS A 178 -25.97 5.77 23.66
C LYS A 178 -27.31 6.43 23.34
N VAL A 179 -28.38 5.65 23.47
CA VAL A 179 -29.76 6.16 23.48
C VAL A 179 -29.96 6.81 24.84
#